data_AF-A0A846T1H1-F1
#
_entry.id   AF-A0A846T1H1-F1
#
_cell.length_a   1.000
_cell.length_b   1.000
_cell.length_c   1.000
_cell.angle_alpha   90.00
_cell.angle_beta   90.00
_cell.angle_gamma   90.00
#
_symmetry.space_group_name_H-M   'P 1'
#
loop_
_entity.id
_entity.type
_entity.pdbx_description
1 polymer ?
#
loop_
_entity_poly.entity_id
_entity_poly.type
_entity_poly.pdbx_seq_one_letter_code
_entity_poly.pdbx_strand_id
1 'polypeptide(L)'
;MGVGYPIKLFNSLWLDFSSLVLFLAFFIIELFIGSPQLAAFLSIGLFIITTARLIGWHTVGIWKQPLLWSLFIAFLFIDIGFLLMALHPLFNVSKLLAIHAFSFGGIGVATLSMMARVSLVTPAEM
;
A
#
# COMPACT_ATOMS: atom_id res chain seq x y z
N MET A 1 0.34 -21.18 -8.50
CA MET A 1 0.39 -19.82 -7.89
C MET A 1 0.14 -18.78 -8.98
N GLY A 2 -0.95 -18.03 -8.89
CA GLY A 2 -1.24 -16.72 -9.53
C GLY A 2 -1.07 -16.51 -11.04
N VAL A 3 0.07 -16.85 -11.63
CA VAL A 3 0.49 -16.32 -12.94
C VAL A 3 1.05 -17.38 -13.91
N GLY A 4 1.17 -18.65 -13.51
CA GLY A 4 1.52 -19.74 -14.44
C GLY A 4 2.98 -19.79 -14.91
N TYR A 5 3.84 -18.87 -14.47
CA TYR A 5 5.29 -18.90 -14.71
C TYR A 5 6.08 -18.59 -13.41
N PRO A 6 7.33 -19.08 -13.27
CA PRO A 6 8.16 -18.80 -12.11
C PRO A 6 8.58 -17.33 -12.11
N ILE A 7 8.10 -16.57 -11.12
CA ILE A 7 8.48 -15.17 -10.89
C ILE A 7 9.44 -15.14 -9.70
N LYS A 8 10.66 -14.64 -9.93
CA LYS A 8 11.60 -14.34 -8.85
C LYS A 8 11.26 -12.95 -8.31
N LEU A 9 10.33 -12.90 -7.35
CA LEU A 9 9.96 -11.64 -6.71
C LEU A 9 11.16 -11.06 -5.96
N PHE A 10 11.35 -9.74 -6.08
CA PHE A 10 12.37 -9.04 -5.34
C PHE A 10 11.95 -8.97 -3.86
N ASN A 11 12.48 -9.89 -3.06
CA ASN A 11 12.24 -9.94 -1.61
C ASN A 11 13.53 -9.58 -0.87
N SER A 12 13.76 -8.28 -0.67
CA SER A 12 14.87 -7.82 0.14
C SER A 12 14.42 -7.70 1.59
N LEU A 13 14.98 -8.56 2.46
CA LEU A 13 14.79 -8.50 3.91
C LEU A 13 15.09 -7.10 4.47
N TRP A 14 15.97 -6.35 3.80
CA TRP A 14 16.28 -4.98 4.16
C TRP A 14 15.12 -4.01 3.92
N LEU A 15 14.38 -4.16 2.81
CA LEU A 15 13.20 -3.35 2.53
C LEU A 15 12.08 -3.66 3.52
N ASP A 16 11.92 -4.93 3.90
CA ASP A 16 10.97 -5.37 4.93
C ASP A 16 11.27 -4.74 6.28
N PHE A 17 12.50 -4.94 6.78
CA PHE A 17 12.90 -4.41 8.07
C PHE A 17 12.83 -2.87 8.11
N SER A 18 13.32 -2.20 7.06
CA SER A 18 13.29 -0.73 6.99
C SER A 18 11.86 -0.20 6.96
N SER A 19 10.97 -0.82 6.17
CA SER A 19 9.57 -0.41 6.11
C SER A 19 8.86 -0.58 7.45
N LEU A 20 9.14 -1.67 8.17
CA LEU A 20 8.55 -1.94 9.48
C LEU A 20 9.01 -0.92 10.52
N VAL A 21 10.32 -0.66 10.59
CA VAL A 21 10.91 0.29 11.53
C VAL A 21 10.41 1.71 11.27
N LEU A 22 10.40 2.14 10.00
CA LEU A 22 9.89 3.46 9.63
C LEU A 22 8.40 3.61 9.90
N PHE A 23 7.62 2.55 9.66
CA PHE A 23 6.18 2.58 9.92
C PHE A 23 5.90 2.70 11.42
N LEU A 24 6.62 1.94 12.24
CA LEU A 24 6.49 2.01 13.69
C LEU A 24 6.92 3.38 14.23
N ALA A 25 8.03 3.93 13.74
CA ALA A 25 8.46 5.27 14.07
C ALA A 25 7.39 6.31 13.69
N PHE A 26 6.87 6.24 12.46
CA PHE A 26 5.80 7.12 11.97
C PHE A 26 4.59 7.06 12.90
N PHE A 27 4.13 5.86 13.24
CA PHE A 27 2.98 5.65 14.13
C PHE A 27 3.19 6.26 15.52
N ILE A 28 4.38 6.10 16.10
CA ILE A 28 4.71 6.68 17.41
C ILE A 28 4.70 8.21 17.35
N ILE A 29 5.34 8.80 16.33
CA ILE A 29 5.38 10.26 16.17
C ILE A 29 3.97 10.81 15.96
N GLU A 30 3.20 10.17 15.09
CA GLU A 30 1.87 10.62 14.68
C GLU A 30 0.85 10.57 15.83
N LEU A 31 0.93 9.55 16.70
CA LEU A 31 -0.04 9.38 17.79
C LEU A 31 0.38 9.99 19.13
N PHE A 32 1.66 9.93 19.49
CA PHE A 32 2.11 10.33 20.83
C PHE A 32 2.78 11.72 20.84
N ILE A 33 3.52 12.06 19.78
CA ILE A 33 4.28 13.32 19.71
C ILE A 33 3.45 14.42 19.06
N GLY A 34 2.67 14.09 18.02
CA GLY A 34 1.81 15.03 17.31
C GLY A 34 2.57 16.09 16.52
N SER A 35 3.83 15.84 16.13
CA SER A 35 4.62 16.74 15.28
C SER A 35 4.38 16.46 13.79
N PRO A 36 3.63 17.32 13.08
CA PRO A 36 3.27 17.06 11.68
C PRO A 36 4.48 17.11 10.73
N GLN A 37 5.53 17.88 11.06
CA GLN A 37 6.74 17.94 10.24
C GLN A 37 7.53 16.63 10.30
N LEU A 38 7.73 16.07 11.50
CA LEU A 38 8.43 14.80 11.65
C LEU A 38 7.66 13.63 11.04
N ALA A 39 6.34 13.61 11.22
CA ALA A 39 5.49 12.62 10.60
C ALA A 39 5.57 12.67 9.06
N ALA A 40 5.60 13.87 8.48
CA ALA A 40 5.77 14.05 7.03
C ALA A 40 7.14 13.58 6.52
N PHE A 41 8.23 13.85 7.24
CA PHE A 41 9.55 13.31 6.85
C PHE A 41 9.57 11.78 6.84
N LEU A 42 8.98 11.15 7.85
CA LEU A 42 8.88 9.70 7.91
C LEU A 42 7.96 9.14 6.82
N SER A 43 6.84 9.81 6.53
CA SER A 43 5.92 9.37 5.48
C SER A 43 6.51 9.47 4.07
N ILE A 44 7.41 10.44 3.81
CA ILE A 44 8.20 10.47 2.57
C ILE A 44 9.09 9.23 2.47
N GLY A 45 9.80 8.88 3.54
CA GLY A 45 10.65 7.68 3.58
C GLY A 45 9.84 6.40 3.34
N LEU A 46 8.68 6.30 3.98
CA LEU A 46 7.74 5.19 3.77
C LEU A 46 7.28 5.13 2.32
N PHE A 47 6.79 6.23 1.75
CA PHE A 47 6.34 6.30 0.37
C PHE A 47 7.40 5.80 -0.62
N ILE A 48 8.66 6.20 -0.45
CA ILE A 48 9.75 5.78 -1.33
C ILE A 48 9.97 4.26 -1.23
N ILE A 49 9.99 3.72 -0.01
CA ILE A 49 10.24 2.29 0.23
C ILE A 49 9.08 1.42 -0.25
N THR A 50 7.85 1.82 0.04
CA THR A 50 6.65 1.09 -0.36
C THR A 50 6.44 1.17 -1.87
N THR A 51 6.70 2.31 -2.49
CA THR A 51 6.70 2.46 -3.96
C THR A 51 7.79 1.59 -4.60
N ALA A 52 9.02 1.59 -4.06
CA ALA A 52 10.10 0.76 -4.58
C ALA A 52 9.77 -0.74 -4.49
N ARG A 53 9.17 -1.17 -3.38
CA ARG A 53 8.64 -2.54 -3.20
C ARG A 53 7.54 -2.83 -4.23
N LEU A 54 6.61 -1.91 -4.43
CA LEU A 54 5.49 -2.07 -5.35
C LEU A 54 5.97 -2.21 -6.80
N ILE A 55 6.95 -1.42 -7.22
CA ILE A 55 7.61 -1.53 -8.53
C ILE A 55 8.36 -2.86 -8.65
N GLY A 56 9.09 -3.27 -7.60
CA GLY A 56 9.80 -4.56 -7.57
C GLY A 56 8.87 -5.78 -7.61
N TRP A 57 7.60 -5.61 -7.24
CA TRP A 57 6.55 -6.64 -7.32
C TRP A 57 5.69 -6.52 -8.58
N HIS A 58 5.80 -5.43 -9.34
CA HIS A 58 5.03 -5.24 -10.55
C HIS A 58 5.44 -6.27 -11.60
N THR A 59 4.46 -7.06 -12.05
CA THR A 59 4.62 -7.97 -13.16
C THR A 59 3.42 -7.84 -14.08
N VAL A 60 3.64 -8.02 -15.39
CA VAL A 60 2.59 -7.84 -16.41
C VAL A 60 1.38 -8.75 -16.15
N GLY A 61 1.58 -9.89 -15.49
CA GLY A 61 0.50 -10.82 -15.15
C GLY A 61 -0.49 -10.33 -14.08
N ILE A 62 -0.15 -9.29 -13.31
CA ILE A 62 -1.04 -8.71 -12.28
C ILE A 62 -2.37 -8.25 -12.89
N TRP A 63 -2.32 -7.66 -14.09
CA TRP A 63 -3.50 -7.09 -14.75
C TRP A 63 -4.44 -8.12 -15.37
N LYS A 64 -3.97 -9.37 -15.54
CA LYS A 64 -4.79 -10.46 -16.11
C LYS A 64 -5.68 -11.12 -15.07
N GLN A 65 -5.30 -11.02 -13.80
CA GLN A 65 -5.98 -11.69 -12.70
C GLN A 65 -6.68 -10.63 -11.84
N PRO A 66 -8.02 -10.55 -11.83
CA PRO A 66 -8.77 -9.54 -11.07
C PRO A 66 -8.44 -9.52 -9.57
N LEU A 67 -8.06 -10.67 -8.99
CA LEU A 67 -7.56 -10.77 -7.62
C LEU A 67 -6.26 -9.97 -7.41
N LEU A 68 -5.30 -10.07 -8.34
CA LEU A 68 -3.98 -9.45 -8.22
C LEU A 68 -4.04 -7.94 -8.48
N TRP A 69 -4.75 -7.52 -9.52
CA TRP A 69 -4.87 -6.09 -9.84
C TRP A 69 -5.62 -5.31 -8.73
N SER A 70 -6.70 -5.85 -8.18
CA SER A 70 -7.44 -5.17 -7.09
C SER A 70 -6.59 -5.02 -5.84
N LEU A 71 -5.79 -6.02 -5.49
CA LEU A 71 -4.82 -5.94 -4.39
C LEU A 71 -3.73 -4.90 -4.67
N PHE A 72 -3.25 -4.83 -5.91
CA PHE A 72 -2.26 -3.84 -6.33
C PHE A 72 -2.81 -2.41 -6.23
N ILE A 73 -4.09 -2.19 -6.59
CA ILE A 73 -4.76 -0.91 -6.37
C ILE A 73 -4.83 -0.57 -4.88
N ALA A 74 -5.16 -1.52 -4.00
CA ALA A 74 -5.19 -1.26 -2.58
C ALA A 74 -3.82 -0.78 -2.06
N PHE A 75 -2.72 -1.40 -2.51
CA PHE A 75 -1.37 -0.95 -2.19
C PHE A 75 -1.04 0.44 -2.75
N LEU A 76 -1.45 0.75 -3.99
CA LEU A 76 -1.31 2.10 -4.54
C LEU A 76 -2.02 3.16 -3.69
N PHE A 77 -3.21 2.85 -3.17
CA PHE A 77 -3.92 3.77 -2.28
C PHE A 77 -3.19 4.00 -0.95
N ILE A 78 -2.54 2.96 -0.41
CA ILE A 78 -1.71 3.09 0.80
C ILE A 78 -0.51 4.02 0.52
N ASP A 79 0.15 3.85 -0.63
CA ASP A 79 1.24 4.74 -1.06
C ASP A 79 0.78 6.19 -1.21
N ILE A 80 -0.38 6.40 -1.86
CA ILE A 80 -1.01 7.72 -1.99
C ILE A 80 -1.33 8.31 -0.60
N GLY A 81 -1.79 7.49 0.35
CA GLY A 81 -2.04 7.94 1.73
C GLY A 81 -0.77 8.51 2.40
N PHE A 82 0.37 7.83 2.26
CA PHE A 82 1.66 8.31 2.79
C PHE A 82 2.14 9.57 2.07
N LEU A 83 1.94 9.66 0.76
CA LEU A 83 2.22 10.86 -0.03
C LEU A 83 1.38 12.05 0.44
N LEU A 84 0.07 11.86 0.65
CA LEU A 84 -0.81 12.91 1.16
C LEU A 84 -0.41 13.35 2.57
N MET A 85 0.03 12.42 3.42
CA MET A 85 0.54 12.76 4.75
C MET A 85 1.83 13.60 4.67
N ALA A 86 2.70 13.32 3.69
CA ALA A 86 3.89 14.11 3.43
C ALA A 86 3.56 15.53 2.93
N LEU A 87 2.52 15.65 2.10
CA LEU A 87 2.07 16.93 1.54
C LEU A 87 1.29 17.79 2.53
N HIS A 88 0.75 17.21 3.60
CA HIS A 88 -0.05 17.91 4.61
C HIS A 88 0.63 19.20 5.13
N PRO A 89 1.87 19.18 5.68
CA PRO A 89 2.52 20.40 6.17
C PRO A 89 3.02 21.34 5.06
N LEU A 90 3.20 20.87 3.83
CA LEU A 90 3.74 21.68 2.73
C LEU A 90 2.65 22.48 1.99
N PHE A 91 1.50 21.84 1.75
CA PHE A 91 0.41 22.40 0.95
C PHE A 91 -0.87 22.63 1.75
N ASN A 92 -0.82 22.46 3.08
CA ASN A 92 -1.97 22.57 3.99
C ASN A 92 -3.15 21.67 3.56
N VAL A 93 -2.83 20.53 2.94
CA VAL A 93 -3.80 19.53 2.49
C VAL A 93 -4.50 18.97 3.72
N SER A 94 -5.82 18.74 3.67
CA SER A 94 -6.55 18.19 4.81
C SER A 94 -6.04 16.79 5.17
N LYS A 95 -5.68 16.60 6.45
CA LYS A 95 -5.31 15.29 7.01
C LYS A 95 -6.39 14.24 6.80
N LEU A 96 -7.65 14.68 6.76
CA LEU A 96 -8.80 13.82 6.52
C LEU A 96 -8.71 13.11 5.17
N LEU A 97 -8.10 13.74 4.16
CA LEU A 97 -7.94 13.16 2.83
C LEU A 97 -6.95 11.99 2.84
N ALA A 98 -5.85 12.12 3.58
CA ALA A 98 -4.91 11.02 3.81
C ALA A 98 -5.59 9.85 4.52
N ILE A 99 -6.39 10.13 5.56
CA ILE A 99 -7.14 9.11 6.31
C ILE A 99 -8.19 8.43 5.41
N HIS A 100 -8.87 9.17 4.54
CA HIS A 100 -9.80 8.60 3.57
C HIS A 100 -9.07 7.69 2.58
N ALA A 101 -7.91 8.10 2.06
CA ALA A 101 -7.11 7.25 1.19
C ALA A 101 -6.72 5.92 1.86
N PHE A 102 -6.26 5.98 3.12
CA PHE A 102 -5.95 4.78 3.90
C PHE A 102 -7.18 3.91 4.21
N SER A 103 -8.29 4.50 4.61
CA SER A 103 -9.48 3.76 5.03
C SER A 103 -10.22 3.17 3.83
N PHE A 104 -10.51 4.00 2.82
CA PHE A 104 -11.22 3.58 1.63
C PHE A 104 -10.37 2.65 0.77
N GLY A 105 -9.13 3.03 0.46
CA GLY A 105 -8.26 2.27 -0.41
C GLY A 105 -7.53 1.14 0.30
N GLY A 106 -6.94 1.41 1.46
CA GLY A 106 -6.20 0.40 2.22
C GLY A 106 -7.13 -0.69 2.78
N ILE A 107 -8.21 -0.33 3.49
CA ILE A 107 -9.10 -1.32 4.11
C ILE A 107 -10.24 -1.71 3.17
N GLY A 108 -10.94 -0.72 2.60
CA GLY A 108 -12.10 -0.95 1.73
C GLY A 108 -11.76 -1.75 0.47
N VAL A 109 -10.84 -1.24 -0.36
CA VAL A 109 -10.44 -1.90 -1.61
C VAL A 109 -9.74 -3.23 -1.34
N ALA A 110 -8.91 -3.35 -0.29
CA ALA A 110 -8.32 -4.64 0.07
C ALA A 110 -9.37 -5.69 0.47
N THR A 111 -10.41 -5.29 1.21
CA THR A 111 -11.51 -6.19 1.59
C THR A 111 -12.32 -6.61 0.37
N LEU A 112 -12.66 -5.65 -0.51
CA LEU A 112 -13.35 -5.93 -1.77
C LEU A 112 -12.54 -6.86 -2.67
N SER A 113 -11.21 -6.67 -2.74
CA SER A 113 -10.29 -7.57 -3.45
C SER A 113 -10.38 -9.00 -2.93
N MET A 114 -10.38 -9.18 -1.61
CA MET A 114 -10.53 -10.51 -1.00
C MET A 114 -11.90 -11.15 -1.24
N MET A 115 -12.99 -10.37 -1.26
CA MET A 115 -14.34 -10.90 -1.55
C MET A 115 -14.54 -11.22 -3.02
N ALA A 116 -14.08 -10.35 -3.93
CA ALA A 116 -14.18 -10.52 -5.37
C ALA A 116 -13.52 -11.83 -5.84
N ARG A 117 -12.42 -12.24 -5.20
CA ARG A 117 -11.75 -13.52 -5.49
C ARG A 117 -12.62 -14.75 -5.24
N VAL A 118 -13.55 -14.68 -4.28
CA VAL A 118 -14.42 -15.81 -3.91
C VAL A 118 -15.58 -15.91 -4.91
N SER A 119 -16.11 -14.76 -5.35
CA SER A 119 -17.20 -14.70 -6.33
C SER A 119 -16.76 -15.07 -7.75
N LEU A 120 -15.46 -14.98 -8.06
CA LEU A 120 -14.89 -15.31 -9.36
C LEU A 120 -14.60 -16.81 -9.55
N VAL A 121 -14.82 -17.65 -8.53
CA VAL A 121 -14.96 -19.10 -8.71
C VAL A 121 -16.29 -19.33 -9.42
N THR A 122 -16.29 -19.24 -10.75
CA THR A 122 -17.48 -19.50 -11.55
C THR A 122 -17.74 -21.02 -11.63
N PRO A 123 -19.00 -21.47 -11.74
CA PRO A 123 -19.40 -22.88 -11.62
C PRO A 123 -19.05 -23.76 -12.84
N ALA A 124 -18.03 -23.42 -13.63
CA ALA A 124 -17.73 -24.10 -14.89
C ALA A 124 -16.97 -25.43 -14.75
N GLU A 125 -16.72 -25.89 -13.52
CA GLU A 125 -16.02 -27.16 -13.20
C GLU A 125 -16.82 -28.06 -12.23
N MET A 126 -18.16 -28.04 -12.31
CA MET A 126 -19.05 -29.07 -11.74
C MET A 126 -19.84 -29.75 -12.85
#